data_AF-A0A2D6LB66-F1
#
_entry.id   AF-A0A2D6LB66-F1
#
_cell.length_a   1.000
_cell.length_b   1.000
_cell.length_c   1.000
_cell.angle_alpha   90.00
_cell.angle_beta   90.00
_cell.angle_gamma   90.00
#
_symmetry.space_group_name_H-M   'P 1'
#
loop_
_entity.id
_entity.type
_entity.pdbx_description
1 polymer ?
#
loop_
_entity_poly.entity_id
_entity_poly.type
_entity_poly.pdbx_seq_one_letter_code
_entity_poly.pdbx_strand_id
1 'polypeptide(L)'
;MSNVSDLLQTFSESWPSDRKDFRIEGDESWKAYAATLRDIVAEGDVEAASQGLHHENKQVKALTVRALGFLREPKTVPALANILSADDWATCRLIAADSLGMIGTKDARDALGAAVTSEDSADVALHIEIALGRSSGLESGALADLKKIDDASLGKAAIGNTAPDFTLTTADESVVTMLDYRDKQPVALYFLYGDG
;
A
#
# COMPACT_ATOMS: atom_id res chain seq x y z
N MET A 1 22.20 1.73 -10.27
CA MET A 1 20.87 1.89 -9.67
C MET A 1 19.89 1.61 -10.79
N SER A 2 19.02 0.62 -10.62
CA SER A 2 17.98 0.28 -11.60
C SER A 2 16.97 1.42 -11.62
N ASN A 3 16.57 1.89 -12.80
CA ASN A 3 15.54 2.92 -12.90
C ASN A 3 14.15 2.30 -12.65
N VAL A 4 13.11 3.14 -12.51
CA VAL A 4 11.75 2.66 -12.22
C VAL A 4 11.23 1.68 -13.28
N SER A 5 11.54 1.88 -14.57
CA SER A 5 11.13 0.94 -15.63
C SER A 5 11.77 -0.44 -15.45
N ASP A 6 13.06 -0.49 -15.12
CA ASP A 6 13.77 -1.74 -14.85
C ASP A 6 13.19 -2.45 -13.61
N LEU A 7 12.81 -1.70 -12.58
CA LEU A 7 12.16 -2.22 -11.37
C LEU A 7 10.79 -2.84 -11.68
N LEU A 8 9.95 -2.17 -12.47
CA LEU A 8 8.64 -2.69 -12.88
C LEU A 8 8.78 -3.96 -13.74
N GLN A 9 9.75 -4.00 -14.65
CA GLN A 9 10.02 -5.18 -15.48
C GLN A 9 10.49 -6.36 -14.61
N THR A 10 11.46 -6.13 -13.73
CA THR A 10 11.98 -7.16 -12.80
C THR A 10 10.87 -7.71 -11.91
N PHE A 11 10.00 -6.83 -11.39
CA PHE A 11 8.87 -7.24 -10.58
C PHE A 11 7.88 -8.11 -11.37
N SER A 12 7.56 -7.74 -12.62
CA SER A 12 6.68 -8.53 -13.49
C SER A 12 7.14 -9.97 -13.67
N GLU A 13 8.45 -10.18 -13.82
CA GLU A 13 9.06 -11.51 -13.98
C GLU A 13 9.01 -12.33 -12.68
N SER A 14 9.16 -11.66 -11.54
CA SER A 14 9.12 -12.30 -10.20
C SER A 14 7.71 -12.50 -9.64
N TRP A 15 6.72 -11.81 -10.21
CA TRP A 15 5.35 -11.75 -9.69
C TRP A 15 4.34 -11.91 -10.84
N PRO A 16 4.06 -13.15 -11.28
CA PRO A 16 3.26 -13.41 -12.46
C PRO A 16 1.78 -13.03 -12.24
N SER A 17 1.09 -12.73 -13.34
CA SER A 17 -0.28 -12.19 -13.33
C SER A 17 -1.35 -13.20 -12.88
N ASP A 18 -1.09 -14.50 -13.07
CA ASP A 18 -1.97 -15.62 -12.73
C ASP A 18 -1.75 -16.15 -11.30
N ARG A 19 -0.89 -15.47 -10.54
CA ARG A 19 -0.67 -15.76 -9.14
C ARG A 19 -2.00 -15.77 -8.37
N LYS A 20 -2.17 -16.79 -7.52
CA LYS A 20 -3.23 -16.82 -6.51
C LYS A 20 -3.02 -15.67 -5.56
N ASP A 21 -4.07 -14.88 -5.33
CA ASP A 21 -4.01 -13.74 -4.43
C ASP A 21 -3.45 -14.22 -3.08
N PHE A 22 -4.15 -15.04 -2.30
CA PHE A 22 -3.69 -15.50 -0.98
C PHE A 22 -2.25 -16.06 -0.90
N ARG A 23 -1.46 -15.52 0.04
CA ARG A 23 -0.15 -16.05 0.44
C ARG A 23 -0.24 -17.50 0.88
N ILE A 24 0.65 -18.33 0.33
CA ILE A 24 0.80 -19.73 0.71
C ILE A 24 1.93 -19.84 1.75
N GLU A 25 1.89 -20.84 2.63
CA GLU A 25 3.01 -21.10 3.55
C GLU A 25 4.33 -21.27 2.78
N GLY A 26 5.38 -20.56 3.21
CA GLY A 26 6.69 -20.54 2.56
C GLY A 26 6.79 -19.61 1.34
N ASP A 27 5.71 -18.91 0.97
CA ASP A 27 5.74 -17.89 -0.07
C ASP A 27 6.53 -16.66 0.41
N GLU A 28 7.72 -16.45 -0.18
CA GLU A 28 8.59 -15.32 0.15
C GLU A 28 8.51 -14.17 -0.84
N SER A 29 7.67 -14.26 -1.87
CA SER A 29 7.66 -13.24 -2.91
C SER A 29 7.29 -11.86 -2.36
N TRP A 30 6.53 -11.78 -1.27
CA TRP A 30 6.15 -10.53 -0.62
C TRP A 30 7.38 -9.69 -0.26
N LYS A 31 8.57 -10.32 -0.12
CA LYS A 31 9.85 -9.62 -0.02
C LYS A 31 10.18 -8.84 -1.30
N ALA A 32 9.98 -9.44 -2.46
CA ALA A 32 10.13 -8.77 -3.75
C ALA A 32 9.15 -7.61 -3.90
N TYR A 33 7.86 -7.79 -3.54
CA TYR A 33 6.90 -6.68 -3.54
C TYR A 33 7.34 -5.54 -2.61
N ALA A 34 7.71 -5.85 -1.36
CA ALA A 34 8.14 -4.85 -0.40
C ALA A 34 9.40 -4.10 -0.87
N ALA A 35 10.41 -4.82 -1.37
CA ALA A 35 11.64 -4.25 -1.90
C ALA A 35 11.37 -3.39 -3.14
N THR A 36 10.61 -3.89 -4.12
CA THR A 36 10.30 -3.12 -5.34
C THR A 36 9.47 -1.88 -5.01
N LEU A 37 8.46 -1.97 -4.14
CA LEU A 37 7.69 -0.81 -3.71
C LEU A 37 8.60 0.24 -3.06
N ARG A 38 9.45 -0.18 -2.12
CA ARG A 38 10.44 0.69 -1.48
C ARG A 38 11.31 1.36 -2.54
N ASP A 39 11.84 0.60 -3.48
CA ASP A 39 12.82 1.10 -4.46
C ASP A 39 12.17 2.07 -5.46
N ILE A 40 10.97 1.78 -5.97
CA ILE A 40 10.20 2.73 -6.82
C ILE A 40 9.96 4.04 -6.06
N VAL A 41 9.54 3.93 -4.80
CA VAL A 41 9.25 5.10 -3.97
C VAL A 41 10.52 5.85 -3.57
N ALA A 42 11.64 5.15 -3.43
CA ALA A 42 12.97 5.72 -3.17
C ALA A 42 13.43 6.56 -4.37
N GLU A 43 13.33 6.03 -5.59
CA GLU A 43 13.65 6.72 -6.84
C GLU A 43 12.78 7.96 -7.05
N GLY A 44 11.48 7.86 -6.77
CA GLY A 44 10.58 9.03 -6.80
C GLY A 44 10.22 9.54 -8.19
N ASP A 45 10.58 8.83 -9.25
CA ASP A 45 10.21 9.18 -10.64
C ASP A 45 8.75 8.79 -10.91
N VAL A 46 7.85 9.76 -10.72
CA VAL A 46 6.40 9.59 -10.82
C VAL A 46 5.97 9.33 -12.26
N GLU A 47 6.62 9.96 -13.23
CA GLU A 47 6.39 9.81 -14.66
C GLU A 47 6.73 8.38 -15.11
N ALA A 48 7.89 7.86 -14.70
CA ALA A 48 8.28 6.49 -14.99
C ALA A 48 7.39 5.48 -14.25
N ALA A 49 7.07 5.73 -12.98
CA ALA A 49 6.16 4.86 -12.21
C ALA A 49 4.79 4.77 -12.88
N SER A 50 4.25 5.89 -13.37
CA SER A 50 2.93 5.95 -14.02
C SER A 50 2.82 5.07 -15.27
N GLN A 51 3.93 4.67 -15.89
CA GLN A 51 3.91 3.72 -17.01
C GLN A 51 3.33 2.35 -16.59
N GLY A 52 3.54 1.94 -15.33
CA GLY A 52 3.03 0.67 -14.83
C GLY A 52 1.50 0.59 -14.72
N LEU A 53 0.79 1.72 -14.78
CA LEU A 53 -0.69 1.76 -14.75
C LEU A 53 -1.32 1.08 -15.98
N HIS A 54 -0.56 0.97 -17.07
CA HIS A 54 -1.00 0.36 -18.33
C HIS A 54 -0.36 -1.00 -18.58
N HIS A 55 0.32 -1.57 -17.59
CA HIS A 55 1.02 -2.84 -17.74
C HIS A 55 0.06 -4.02 -17.85
N GLU A 56 0.38 -5.00 -18.70
CA GLU A 56 -0.46 -6.20 -18.94
C GLU A 56 -0.59 -7.09 -17.69
N ASN A 57 0.47 -7.16 -16.91
CA ASN A 57 0.47 -7.80 -15.60
C ASN A 57 -0.28 -6.92 -14.58
N LYS A 58 -1.50 -7.35 -14.20
CA LYS A 58 -2.34 -6.67 -13.20
C LYS A 58 -1.64 -6.42 -11.86
N GLN A 59 -0.66 -7.25 -11.50
CA GLN A 59 0.10 -7.11 -10.25
C GLN A 59 1.09 -5.94 -10.33
N VAL A 60 1.72 -5.73 -11.50
CA VAL A 60 2.54 -4.52 -11.75
C VAL A 60 1.67 -3.27 -11.64
N LYS A 61 0.47 -3.30 -12.24
CA LYS A 61 -0.50 -2.20 -12.11
C LYS A 61 -0.82 -1.89 -10.64
N ALA A 62 -1.18 -2.91 -9.85
CA ALA A 62 -1.48 -2.73 -8.43
C ALA A 62 -0.29 -2.20 -7.61
N LEU A 63 0.92 -2.72 -7.85
CA LEU A 63 2.15 -2.19 -7.23
C LEU A 63 2.34 -0.71 -7.57
N THR A 64 2.17 -0.34 -8.84
CA THR A 64 2.26 1.05 -9.28
C THR A 64 1.23 1.94 -8.60
N VAL A 65 -0.04 1.52 -8.54
CA VAL A 65 -1.11 2.25 -7.85
C VAL A 65 -0.73 2.51 -6.39
N ARG A 66 -0.18 1.50 -5.70
CA ARG A 66 0.31 1.65 -4.32
C ARG A 66 1.48 2.64 -4.23
N ALA A 67 2.46 2.54 -5.12
CA ALA A 67 3.63 3.42 -5.14
C ALA A 67 3.23 4.89 -5.36
N LEU A 68 2.31 5.17 -6.28
CA LEU A 68 1.80 6.53 -6.51
C LEU A 68 1.09 7.11 -5.27
N GLY A 69 0.41 6.27 -4.49
CA GLY A 69 -0.15 6.65 -3.18
C GLY A 69 0.92 7.10 -2.18
N PHE A 70 2.06 6.40 -2.11
CA PHE A 70 3.20 6.79 -1.27
C PHE A 70 3.91 8.05 -1.76
N LEU A 71 3.99 8.25 -3.07
CA LEU A 71 4.60 9.44 -3.68
C LEU A 71 3.73 10.69 -3.52
N ARG A 72 2.41 10.51 -3.38
CA ARG A 72 1.44 11.57 -3.06
C ARG A 72 1.37 12.73 -4.04
N GLU A 73 1.79 12.52 -5.29
CA GLU A 73 1.78 13.58 -6.29
C GLU A 73 0.35 13.88 -6.77
N PRO A 74 -0.19 15.10 -6.55
CA PRO A 74 -1.58 15.42 -6.89
C PRO A 74 -1.94 15.20 -8.36
N LYS A 75 -0.96 15.33 -9.27
CA LYS A 75 -1.14 15.07 -10.71
C LYS A 75 -1.56 13.63 -11.04
N THR A 76 -1.39 12.69 -10.10
CA THR A 76 -1.76 11.27 -10.28
C THR A 76 -3.23 10.98 -9.96
N VAL A 77 -3.93 11.91 -9.28
CA VAL A 77 -5.32 11.72 -8.82
C VAL A 77 -6.27 11.32 -9.96
N PRO A 78 -6.26 11.95 -11.15
CA PRO A 78 -7.17 11.55 -12.23
C PRO A 78 -6.97 10.10 -12.67
N ALA A 79 -5.72 9.62 -12.72
CA ALA A 79 -5.41 8.26 -13.12
C ALA A 79 -5.86 7.25 -12.05
N LEU A 80 -5.62 7.54 -10.78
CA LEU A 80 -6.07 6.70 -9.67
C LEU A 80 -7.60 6.67 -9.52
N ALA A 81 -8.26 7.81 -9.74
CA ALA A 81 -9.73 7.90 -9.76
C ALA A 81 -10.33 7.03 -10.87
N ASN A 82 -9.72 7.03 -12.06
CA ASN A 82 -10.14 6.16 -13.16
C ASN A 82 -10.03 4.68 -12.77
N ILE A 83 -8.92 4.27 -12.14
CA ILE A 83 -8.73 2.89 -11.67
C ILE A 83 -9.78 2.51 -10.63
N LEU A 84 -10.03 3.38 -9.65
CA LEU A 84 -11.08 3.17 -8.65
C LEU A 84 -12.46 2.99 -9.29
N SER A 85 -12.76 3.65 -10.41
CA SER A 85 -14.09 3.56 -11.04
C SER A 85 -14.24 2.44 -12.07
N ALA A 86 -13.16 1.99 -12.70
CA ALA A 86 -13.24 1.26 -13.96
C ALA A 86 -12.29 0.06 -14.08
N ASP A 87 -11.42 -0.21 -13.10
CA ASP A 87 -10.58 -1.41 -13.15
C ASP A 87 -11.41 -2.66 -12.80
N ASP A 88 -11.32 -3.69 -13.65
CA ASP A 88 -12.07 -4.94 -13.47
C ASP A 88 -11.63 -5.71 -12.22
N TRP A 89 -10.40 -5.50 -11.74
CA TRP A 89 -9.87 -6.22 -10.60
C TRP A 89 -10.11 -5.45 -9.29
N ALA A 90 -11.02 -5.96 -8.46
CA ALA A 90 -11.41 -5.34 -7.19
C ALA A 90 -10.22 -5.01 -6.28
N THR A 91 -9.18 -5.85 -6.23
CA THR A 91 -7.96 -5.58 -5.45
C THR A 91 -7.25 -4.31 -5.93
N CYS A 92 -7.20 -4.06 -7.24
CA CYS A 92 -6.60 -2.85 -7.79
C CYS A 92 -7.42 -1.61 -7.45
N ARG A 93 -8.77 -1.70 -7.51
CA ARG A 93 -9.68 -0.62 -7.09
C ARG A 93 -9.52 -0.29 -5.60
N LEU A 94 -9.42 -1.31 -4.76
CA LEU A 94 -9.16 -1.18 -3.32
C LEU A 94 -7.85 -0.42 -3.05
N ILE A 95 -6.77 -0.82 -3.71
CA ILE A 95 -5.46 -0.13 -3.59
C ILE A 95 -5.57 1.32 -4.10
N ALA A 96 -6.36 1.57 -5.15
CA ALA A 96 -6.60 2.94 -5.63
C ALA A 96 -7.34 3.80 -4.61
N ALA A 97 -8.34 3.25 -3.90
CA ALA A 97 -9.02 3.94 -2.81
C ALA A 97 -8.04 4.32 -1.68
N ASP A 98 -7.20 3.37 -1.25
CA ASP A 98 -6.15 3.61 -0.26
C ASP A 98 -5.18 4.71 -0.71
N SER A 99 -4.68 4.61 -1.95
CA SER A 99 -3.72 5.56 -2.51
C SER A 99 -4.29 6.97 -2.64
N LEU A 100 -5.57 7.11 -3.01
CA LEU A 100 -6.27 8.40 -2.99
C LEU A 100 -6.37 8.95 -1.56
N GLY A 101 -6.67 8.09 -0.58
CA GLY A 101 -6.65 8.44 0.84
C GLY A 101 -5.27 8.91 1.31
N MET A 102 -4.20 8.25 0.86
CA MET A 102 -2.82 8.63 1.16
C MET A 102 -2.42 9.98 0.54
N ILE A 103 -2.85 10.26 -0.69
CA ILE A 103 -2.66 11.58 -1.33
C ILE A 103 -3.33 12.65 -0.47
N GLY A 104 -4.62 12.47 -0.15
CA GLY A 104 -5.36 13.29 0.81
C GLY A 104 -5.64 14.72 0.35
N THR A 105 -5.49 15.02 -0.94
CA THR A 105 -5.90 16.31 -1.53
C THR A 105 -7.42 16.41 -1.62
N LYS A 106 -7.94 17.63 -1.81
CA LYS A 106 -9.37 17.83 -2.06
C LYS A 106 -9.87 16.98 -3.24
N ASP A 107 -9.15 17.00 -4.36
CA ASP A 107 -9.54 16.25 -5.56
C ASP A 107 -9.55 14.74 -5.31
N ALA A 108 -8.62 14.22 -4.50
CA ALA A 108 -8.61 12.81 -4.12
C ALA A 108 -9.83 12.45 -3.24
N ARG A 109 -10.22 13.33 -2.31
CA ARG A 109 -11.44 13.15 -1.50
C ARG A 109 -12.71 13.23 -2.34
N ASP A 110 -12.76 14.15 -3.31
CA ASP A 110 -13.90 14.28 -4.22
C ASP A 110 -14.04 13.02 -5.10
N ALA A 111 -12.92 12.46 -5.58
CA ALA A 111 -12.90 11.20 -6.32
C ALA A 111 -13.40 10.01 -5.47
N LEU A 112 -12.92 9.88 -4.23
CA LEU A 112 -13.42 8.88 -3.28
C LEU A 112 -14.91 9.04 -3.02
N GLY A 113 -15.38 10.27 -2.79
CA GLY A 113 -16.79 10.58 -2.55
C GLY A 113 -17.70 10.23 -3.73
N ALA A 114 -17.21 10.39 -4.95
CA ALA A 114 -17.94 9.98 -6.15
C ALA A 114 -18.09 8.45 -6.27
N ALA A 115 -17.14 7.67 -5.75
CA ALA A 115 -17.13 6.21 -5.85
C ALA A 115 -18.02 5.50 -4.81
N VAL A 116 -18.33 6.16 -3.67
CA VAL A 116 -19.08 5.57 -2.54
C VAL A 116 -20.36 4.87 -2.97
N THR A 117 -21.10 5.46 -3.92
CA THR A 117 -22.43 4.94 -4.31
C THR A 117 -22.40 4.01 -5.51
N SER A 118 -21.28 3.94 -6.24
CA SER A 118 -21.15 3.15 -7.47
C SER A 118 -20.34 1.88 -7.28
N GLU A 119 -19.57 1.76 -6.19
CA GLU A 119 -18.77 0.58 -5.91
C GLU A 119 -19.65 -0.59 -5.45
N ASP A 120 -19.42 -1.77 -6.04
CA ASP A 120 -20.19 -2.99 -5.82
C ASP A 120 -19.49 -3.99 -4.89
N SER A 121 -18.17 -3.91 -4.76
CA SER A 121 -17.38 -4.71 -3.83
C SER A 121 -17.43 -4.11 -2.43
N ALA A 122 -17.93 -4.91 -1.47
CA ALA A 122 -17.96 -4.53 -0.06
C ALA A 122 -16.57 -4.18 0.49
N ASP A 123 -15.53 -4.88 0.03
CA ASP A 123 -14.15 -4.65 0.46
C ASP A 123 -13.62 -3.30 -0.06
N VAL A 124 -13.90 -2.98 -1.33
CA VAL A 124 -13.50 -1.69 -1.92
C VAL A 124 -14.28 -0.55 -1.26
N ALA A 125 -15.59 -0.72 -1.04
CA ALA A 125 -16.43 0.26 -0.35
C ALA A 125 -15.91 0.57 1.06
N LEU A 126 -15.52 -0.45 1.83
CA LEU A 126 -14.90 -0.29 3.15
C LEU A 126 -13.62 0.56 3.08
N HIS A 127 -12.77 0.33 2.08
CA HIS A 127 -11.54 1.12 1.91
C HIS A 127 -11.82 2.56 1.49
N ILE A 128 -12.85 2.81 0.65
CA ILE A 128 -13.32 4.16 0.34
C ILE A 128 -13.76 4.87 1.63
N GLU A 129 -14.57 4.21 2.47
CA GLU A 129 -15.04 4.77 3.74
C GLU A 129 -13.89 5.05 4.71
N ILE A 130 -12.95 4.11 4.87
CA ILE A 130 -11.76 4.30 5.70
C ILE A 130 -10.95 5.50 5.19
N ALA A 131 -10.69 5.57 3.88
CA ALA A 131 -9.93 6.67 3.28
C ALA A 131 -10.62 8.02 3.49
N LEU A 132 -11.95 8.09 3.35
CA LEU A 132 -12.74 9.29 3.62
C LEU A 132 -12.76 9.67 5.10
N GLY A 133 -12.71 8.68 6.00
CA GLY A 133 -12.68 8.87 7.44
C GLY A 133 -11.35 9.40 7.98
N ARG A 134 -10.26 9.34 7.20
CA ARG A 134 -8.96 9.89 7.62
C ARG A 134 -9.03 11.42 7.74
N SER A 135 -8.51 11.94 8.85
CA SER A 135 -8.39 13.38 9.10
C SER A 135 -7.35 14.03 8.17
N SER A 136 -6.31 13.28 7.79
CA SER A 136 -5.23 13.69 6.91
C SER A 136 -4.89 12.60 5.89
N GLY A 137 -4.07 12.95 4.90
CA GLY A 137 -3.42 11.98 4.03
C GLY A 137 -2.37 11.14 4.78
N LEU A 138 -1.46 10.53 4.02
CA LEU A 138 -0.35 9.75 4.57
C LEU A 138 0.44 10.54 5.62
N GLU A 139 0.79 9.88 6.72
CA GLU A 139 1.61 10.44 7.78
C GLU A 139 2.97 10.90 7.25
N SER A 140 3.45 12.06 7.71
CA SER A 140 4.65 12.70 7.18
C SER A 140 5.92 11.84 7.30
N GLY A 141 6.00 10.94 8.28
CA GLY A 141 7.13 10.04 8.47
C GLY A 141 7.09 8.77 7.61
N ALA A 142 5.90 8.35 7.15
CA ALA A 142 5.71 7.04 6.54
C ALA A 142 6.58 6.81 5.30
N LEU A 143 6.72 7.83 4.45
CA LEU A 143 7.59 7.76 3.27
C LEU A 143 9.06 7.59 3.65
N ALA A 144 9.53 8.33 4.66
CA ALA A 144 10.90 8.24 5.12
C ALA A 144 11.19 6.88 5.77
N ASP A 145 10.21 6.31 6.47
CA ASP A 145 10.35 5.03 7.14
C ASP A 145 10.30 3.86 6.14
N LEU A 146 9.44 3.93 5.13
CA LEU A 146 9.43 2.97 4.02
C LEU A 146 10.81 2.87 3.36
N LYS A 147 11.46 4.01 3.08
CA LYS A 147 12.80 4.06 2.46
C LYS A 147 13.91 3.47 3.33
N LYS A 148 13.71 3.35 4.65
CA LYS A 148 14.70 2.80 5.60
C LYS A 148 14.58 1.28 5.78
N ILE A 149 13.56 0.65 5.20
CA ILE A 149 13.37 -0.80 5.33
C ILE A 149 14.58 -1.51 4.73
N ASP A 150 15.31 -2.22 5.57
CA ASP A 150 16.44 -3.08 5.18
C ASP A 150 15.93 -4.45 4.74
N ASP A 151 16.37 -4.93 3.58
CA ASP A 151 16.00 -6.25 3.06
C ASP A 151 16.35 -7.37 4.04
N ALA A 152 17.47 -7.23 4.76
CA ALA A 152 17.86 -8.21 5.77
C ALA A 152 16.98 -8.17 7.02
N SER A 153 16.12 -7.17 7.19
CA SER A 153 15.16 -7.06 8.29
C SER A 153 13.80 -7.71 8.00
N LEU A 154 13.49 -7.92 6.73
CA LEU A 154 12.21 -8.49 6.30
C LEU A 154 12.08 -9.96 6.75
N GLY A 155 10.99 -10.27 7.45
CA GLY A 155 10.62 -11.67 7.77
C GLY A 155 11.32 -12.24 8.99
N LYS A 156 11.91 -11.39 9.84
CA LYS A 156 12.55 -11.80 11.11
C LYS A 156 11.57 -12.22 12.22
N ALA A 157 10.29 -11.87 12.09
CA ALA A 157 9.27 -12.27 13.05
C ALA A 157 9.01 -13.78 12.95
N ALA A 158 9.03 -14.48 14.07
CA ALA A 158 8.76 -15.92 14.15
C ALA A 158 7.78 -16.21 15.29
N ILE A 159 6.86 -17.16 15.04
CA ILE A 159 5.91 -17.62 16.06
C ILE A 159 6.69 -18.15 17.27
N GLY A 160 6.27 -17.75 18.47
CA GLY A 160 6.89 -18.15 19.73
C GLY A 160 8.02 -17.24 20.20
N ASN A 161 8.58 -16.39 19.33
CA ASN A 161 9.53 -15.35 19.76
C ASN A 161 8.78 -14.15 20.35
N THR A 162 9.40 -13.49 21.34
CA THR A 162 8.89 -12.22 21.86
C THR A 162 8.87 -11.18 20.75
N ALA A 163 7.72 -10.52 20.54
CA ALA A 163 7.62 -9.42 19.61
C ALA A 163 8.62 -8.29 19.99
N PRO A 164 9.28 -7.66 19.00
CA PRO A 164 10.14 -6.53 19.27
C PRO A 164 9.32 -5.41 19.93
N ASP A 165 9.96 -4.64 20.80
CA ASP A 165 9.33 -3.44 21.30
C ASP A 165 9.33 -2.37 20.22
N PHE A 166 8.22 -1.67 20.10
CA PHE A 166 8.06 -0.53 19.20
C PHE A 166 7.03 0.42 19.76
N THR A 167 7.04 1.64 19.23
CA THR A 167 6.13 2.70 19.59
C THR A 167 5.42 3.19 18.32
N LEU A 168 4.11 3.38 18.40
CA LEU A 168 3.29 3.93 17.32
C LEU A 168 2.68 5.25 17.77
N THR A 169 2.56 6.18 16.84
CA THR A 169 1.75 7.38 17.00
C THR A 169 0.39 7.13 16.35
N THR A 170 -0.69 7.36 17.08
CA THR A 170 -2.06 7.25 16.57
C THR A 170 -2.45 8.51 15.79
N ALA A 171 -3.56 8.45 15.06
CA ALA A 171 -4.05 9.56 14.24
C ALA A 171 -4.41 10.84 15.04
N ASP A 172 -4.63 10.72 16.35
CA ASP A 172 -4.84 11.83 17.29
C ASP A 172 -3.55 12.21 18.05
N GLU A 173 -2.39 11.82 17.53
CA GLU A 173 -1.05 12.12 18.05
C GLU A 173 -0.72 11.47 19.41
N SER A 174 -1.58 10.57 19.91
CA SER A 174 -1.27 9.77 21.09
C SER A 174 -0.17 8.74 20.78
N VAL A 175 0.63 8.40 21.80
CA VAL A 175 1.76 7.48 21.64
C VAL A 175 1.44 6.18 22.36
N VAL A 176 1.57 5.06 21.64
CA VAL A 176 1.32 3.70 22.14
C VAL A 176 2.62 2.91 22.07
N THR A 177 3.14 2.44 23.21
CA THR A 177 4.33 1.59 23.29
C THR A 177 3.94 0.15 23.58
N MET A 178 4.45 -0.81 22.80
CA MET A 178 4.09 -2.23 22.95
C MET A 178 4.48 -2.82 24.31
N LEU A 179 5.62 -2.40 24.87
CA LEU A 179 6.03 -2.83 26.22
C LEU A 179 4.99 -2.52 27.30
N ASP A 180 4.16 -1.49 27.14
CA ASP A 180 3.15 -1.13 28.14
C ASP A 180 2.07 -2.21 28.30
N TYR A 181 1.91 -3.08 27.31
CA TYR A 181 0.91 -4.14 27.26
C TYR A 181 1.50 -5.53 27.51
N ARG A 182 2.83 -5.67 27.51
CA ARG A 182 3.52 -6.96 27.68
C ARG A 182 3.14 -7.61 29.01
N ASP A 183 2.77 -8.89 28.93
CA ASP A 183 2.33 -9.74 30.06
C ASP A 183 1.09 -9.23 30.82
N LYS A 184 0.42 -8.18 30.33
CA LYS A 184 -0.80 -7.61 30.93
C LYS A 184 -2.05 -8.00 30.16
N GLN A 185 -2.00 -7.90 28.82
CA GLN A 185 -3.12 -8.26 27.95
C GLN A 185 -2.64 -8.61 26.54
N PRO A 186 -3.39 -9.44 25.79
CA PRO A 186 -3.11 -9.68 24.38
C PRO A 186 -3.22 -8.38 23.58
N VAL A 187 -2.26 -8.14 22.70
CA VAL A 187 -2.33 -7.08 21.68
C VAL A 187 -2.51 -7.74 20.33
N ALA A 188 -3.53 -7.32 19.59
CA ALA A 188 -3.74 -7.71 18.20
C ALA A 188 -3.43 -6.52 17.30
N LEU A 189 -2.49 -6.70 16.36
CA LEU A 189 -2.30 -5.77 15.25
C LEU A 189 -3.24 -6.19 14.14
N TYR A 190 -4.28 -5.39 13.91
CA TYR A 190 -5.17 -5.57 12.78
C TYR A 190 -4.57 -4.84 11.58
N PHE A 191 -3.96 -5.61 10.68
CA PHE A 191 -3.65 -5.13 9.33
C PHE A 191 -4.96 -5.19 8.54
N LEU A 192 -5.54 -4.04 8.23
CA LEU A 192 -6.87 -3.95 7.63
C LEU A 192 -6.99 -4.67 6.28
N TYR A 193 -5.88 -4.97 5.61
CA TYR A 193 -5.69 -6.13 4.74
C TYR A 193 -4.19 -6.22 4.45
N GLY A 194 -3.58 -7.38 4.60
CA GLY A 194 -2.32 -7.67 3.91
C GLY A 194 -2.69 -8.04 2.49
N ASP A 195 -2.01 -7.49 1.49
CA ASP A 195 -2.22 -7.83 0.08
C ASP A 195 -2.40 -9.35 0.00
N GLY A 196 -3.62 -9.75 -0.43
CA GLY A 196 -4.05 -11.13 -0.55
C GLY A 196 -2.90 -11.90 -1.14
#